data_AF-A0A9Q3VR09-F1
#
_entry.id   AF-A0A9Q3VR09-F1
#
_cell.length_a   1.000
_cell.length_b   1.000
_cell.length_c   1.000
_cell.angle_alpha   90.00
_cell.angle_beta   90.00
_cell.angle_gamma   90.00
#
_symmetry.space_group_name_H-M   'P 1'
#
loop_
_entity.id
_entity.type
_entity.pdbx_description
1 polymer ?
#
loop_
_entity_poly.entity_id
_entity_poly.type
_entity_poly.pdbx_seq_one_letter_code
_entity_poly.pdbx_strand_id
1 'polypeptide(L)'
;MAAPGETRQETASVRNEFALERYRYILQQIHAVNENAHRFLTLYQTLATALVSAALLLFVGYQKWDLAPDTARGGVIGLLALVTVVAAFTSILIVVGALNWLDYRNEECDITDEFVGPAFRKRPRPGNFLRWYETYVLLFILVSVITMWLIAALFLLPAMR
;
A
#
# COMPACT_ATOMS: atom_id res chain seq x y z
N MET A 1 22.57 14.87 -49.54
CA MET A 1 21.45 13.90 -49.68
C MET A 1 21.89 12.64 -48.94
N ALA A 2 21.38 12.40 -47.74
CA ALA A 2 21.72 11.19 -46.96
C ALA A 2 21.15 9.95 -47.67
N ALA A 3 21.90 8.84 -47.66
CA ALA A 3 21.47 7.61 -48.32
C ALA A 3 20.26 7.01 -47.56
N PRO A 4 19.26 6.44 -48.27
CA PRO A 4 18.06 5.86 -47.63
C PRO A 4 18.34 4.71 -46.63
N GLY A 5 19.57 4.19 -46.59
CA GLY A 5 20.04 3.23 -45.58
C GLY A 5 20.47 3.86 -44.25
N GLU A 6 21.10 5.04 -44.27
CA GLU A 6 21.58 5.74 -43.06
C GLU A 6 20.41 6.23 -42.20
N THR A 7 19.38 6.78 -42.84
CA THR A 7 18.16 7.25 -42.15
C THR A 7 17.39 6.12 -41.46
N ARG A 8 17.40 4.90 -42.02
CA ARG A 8 16.79 3.72 -41.36
C ARG A 8 17.58 3.22 -40.15
N GLN A 9 18.91 3.25 -40.22
CA GLN A 9 19.76 2.86 -39.10
C GLN A 9 19.69 3.86 -37.94
N GLU A 10 19.73 5.17 -38.21
CA GLU A 10 19.53 6.21 -37.19
C GLU A 10 18.14 6.11 -36.53
N THR A 11 17.09 5.87 -37.31
CA THR A 11 15.74 5.73 -36.73
C THR A 11 15.65 4.51 -35.82
N ALA A 12 16.32 3.40 -36.18
CA ALA A 12 16.36 2.19 -35.36
C ALA A 12 17.20 2.40 -34.08
N SER A 13 18.32 3.12 -34.13
CA SER A 13 19.12 3.41 -32.95
C SER A 13 18.39 4.32 -31.97
N VAL A 14 17.74 5.38 -32.44
CA VAL A 14 16.93 6.29 -31.61
C VAL A 14 15.78 5.55 -30.94
N ARG A 15 15.09 4.66 -31.66
CA ARG A 15 14.03 3.82 -31.10
C ARG A 15 14.54 2.89 -29.99
N ASN A 16 15.71 2.27 -30.18
CA ASN A 16 16.32 1.39 -29.20
C ASN A 16 16.74 2.14 -27.93
N GLU A 17 17.31 3.34 -28.08
CA GLU A 17 17.67 4.21 -26.95
C GLU A 17 16.44 4.63 -26.15
N PHE A 18 15.38 5.08 -26.83
CA PHE A 18 14.13 5.43 -26.17
C PHE A 18 13.50 4.23 -25.44
N ALA A 19 13.49 3.05 -26.05
CA ALA A 19 12.98 1.83 -25.41
C ALA A 19 13.80 1.43 -24.18
N LEU A 20 15.13 1.58 -24.23
CA LEU A 20 16.00 1.35 -23.09
C LEU A 20 15.71 2.31 -21.93
N GLU A 21 15.49 3.59 -22.23
CA GLU A 21 15.12 4.60 -21.23
C GLU A 21 13.75 4.30 -20.61
N ARG A 22 12.75 3.97 -21.44
CA ARG A 22 11.42 3.56 -20.95
C ARG A 22 11.50 2.33 -20.07
N TYR A 23 12.30 1.33 -20.45
CA TYR A 23 12.52 0.13 -19.66
C TYR A 23 13.17 0.44 -18.31
N ARG A 24 14.22 1.28 -18.29
CA ARG A 24 14.85 1.75 -17.05
C ARG A 24 13.87 2.47 -16.15
N TYR A 25 13.04 3.36 -16.72
CA TYR A 25 12.00 4.06 -15.99
C TYR A 25 10.97 3.10 -15.36
N ILE A 26 10.49 2.11 -16.12
CA ILE A 26 9.52 1.12 -15.63
C ILE A 26 10.10 0.33 -14.45
N LEU A 27 11.35 -0.14 -14.55
CA LEU A 27 12.00 -0.83 -13.44
C LEU A 27 12.11 0.05 -12.19
N GLN A 28 12.45 1.33 -12.35
CA GLN A 28 12.47 2.29 -11.25
C GLN A 28 11.09 2.48 -10.63
N GLN A 29 10.02 2.59 -11.43
CA GLN A 29 8.66 2.71 -10.93
C GLN A 29 8.21 1.44 -10.18
N ILE A 30 8.53 0.26 -10.69
CA ILE A 30 8.25 -1.02 -10.00
C ILE A 30 8.92 -1.04 -8.62
N HIS A 31 10.21 -0.67 -8.54
CA HIS A 31 10.92 -0.58 -7.26
C HIS A 31 10.31 0.46 -6.32
N ALA A 32 9.95 1.64 -6.83
CA ALA A 32 9.33 2.70 -6.04
C ALA A 32 7.96 2.28 -5.48
N VAL A 33 7.12 1.61 -6.28
CA VAL A 33 5.82 1.09 -5.84
C VAL A 33 5.99 0.04 -4.74
N ASN A 34 6.96 -0.86 -4.89
CA ASN A 34 7.26 -1.88 -3.88
C ASN A 34 7.70 -1.25 -2.54
N GLU A 35 8.60 -0.27 -2.60
CA GLU A 35 9.08 0.48 -1.44
C GLU A 35 7.95 1.29 -0.77
N ASN A 36 7.05 1.90 -1.56
CA ASN A 36 5.92 2.65 -1.05
C ASN A 36 4.97 1.80 -0.22
N ALA A 37 4.75 0.52 -0.58
CA ALA A 37 3.92 -0.37 0.21
C ALA A 37 4.45 -0.55 1.64
N HIS A 38 5.77 -0.70 1.81
CA HIS A 38 6.40 -0.77 3.12
C HIS A 38 6.27 0.56 3.88
N ARG A 39 6.46 1.69 3.20
CA ARG A 39 6.29 3.02 3.81
C ARG A 39 4.85 3.23 4.31
N PHE A 40 3.85 2.84 3.54
CA PHE A 40 2.45 2.93 3.93
C PHE A 40 2.12 2.04 5.12
N LEU A 41 2.70 0.84 5.19
CA LEU A 41 2.57 -0.03 6.36
C LEU A 41 3.19 0.61 7.61
N THR A 42 4.39 1.16 7.50
CA THR A 42 5.04 1.86 8.63
C THR A 42 4.21 3.03 9.11
N LEU A 43 3.69 3.86 8.19
CA LEU A 43 2.80 4.98 8.53
C LEU A 43 1.54 4.51 9.27
N TYR A 44 0.92 3.42 8.80
CA TYR A 44 -0.21 2.80 9.47
C TYR A 44 0.15 2.35 10.89
N GLN A 45 1.26 1.62 11.06
CA GLN A 45 1.70 1.13 12.37
C GLN A 45 1.98 2.28 13.34
N THR A 46 2.63 3.35 12.89
CA THR A 46 2.92 4.53 13.71
C THR A 46 1.62 5.21 14.16
N LEU A 47 0.70 5.48 13.23
CA LEU A 47 -0.57 6.15 13.54
C LEU A 47 -1.46 5.27 14.41
N ALA A 48 -1.60 3.98 14.09
CA ALA A 48 -2.38 3.04 14.87
C ALA A 48 -1.83 2.93 16.30
N THR A 49 -0.51 2.80 16.46
CA THR A 49 0.12 2.74 17.79
C THR A 49 -0.14 4.00 18.59
N ALA A 50 0.01 5.19 17.99
CA ALA A 50 -0.25 6.46 18.65
C ALA A 50 -1.73 6.58 19.11
N LEU A 51 -2.68 6.27 18.22
CA LEU A 51 -4.11 6.37 18.50
C LEU A 51 -4.59 5.34 19.53
N VAL A 52 -4.10 4.11 19.44
CA VAL A 52 -4.42 3.06 20.45
C VAL A 52 -3.82 3.43 21.80
N SER A 53 -2.59 3.97 21.83
CA SER A 53 -1.97 4.43 23.06
C SER A 53 -2.76 5.58 23.69
N ALA A 54 -3.25 6.52 22.88
CA ALA A 54 -4.14 7.58 23.35
C ALA A 54 -5.46 7.03 23.91
N ALA A 55 -6.05 6.01 23.26
CA ALA A 55 -7.29 5.38 23.74
C ALA A 55 -7.08 4.65 25.08
N LEU A 56 -5.95 3.94 25.23
CA LEU A 56 -5.58 3.29 26.48
C LEU A 56 -5.29 4.31 27.59
N LEU A 57 -4.59 5.40 27.27
CA LEU A 57 -4.32 6.46 28.22
C LEU A 57 -5.62 7.13 28.69
N LEU A 58 -6.56 7.38 27.79
CA LEU A 58 -7.89 7.88 28.14
C LEU A 58 -8.65 6.90 29.05
N PHE A 59 -8.64 5.61 28.72
CA PHE A 59 -9.26 4.57 29.53
C PHE A 59 -8.67 4.44 30.94
N VAL A 60 -7.35 4.55 31.09
CA VAL A 60 -6.68 4.46 32.41
C VAL A 60 -6.79 5.78 33.18
N GLY A 61 -6.84 6.91 32.46
CA GLY A 61 -6.73 8.25 33.01
C GLY A 61 -8.05 8.94 33.34
N TYR A 62 -9.19 8.53 32.75
CA TYR A 62 -10.42 9.33 32.81
C TYR A 62 -10.88 9.67 34.22
N GLN A 63 -10.75 8.73 35.18
CA GLN A 63 -11.12 8.99 36.58
C GLN A 63 -10.19 10.01 37.25
N LYS A 64 -8.89 9.99 36.93
CA LYS A 64 -7.92 10.96 37.46
C LYS A 64 -8.08 12.35 36.84
N TRP A 65 -8.60 12.41 35.62
CA TRP A 65 -8.85 13.65 34.90
C TRP A 65 -10.26 14.21 35.15
N ASP A 66 -11.01 13.62 36.07
CA ASP A 66 -12.38 14.02 36.44
C ASP A 66 -13.30 14.10 35.21
N LEU A 67 -13.10 13.19 34.25
CA LEU A 67 -13.92 13.09 33.05
C LEU A 67 -15.13 12.21 33.31
N ALA A 68 -16.30 12.67 32.85
CA ALA A 68 -17.50 11.84 32.85
C ALA A 68 -17.26 10.54 32.06
N PRO A 69 -17.67 9.37 32.59
CA PRO A 69 -17.48 8.08 31.93
C PRO A 69 -18.03 8.05 30.50
N ASP A 70 -19.18 8.69 30.25
CA ASP A 70 -19.79 8.78 28.92
C ASP A 70 -18.91 9.54 27.91
N THR A 71 -18.32 10.66 28.34
CA THR A 71 -17.40 11.45 27.50
C THR A 71 -16.15 10.65 27.16
N ALA A 72 -15.58 9.97 28.16
CA ALA A 72 -14.38 9.15 27.96
C ALA A 72 -14.67 7.94 27.04
N ARG A 73 -15.83 7.30 27.20
CA ARG A 73 -16.30 6.23 26.33
C ARG A 73 -16.46 6.70 24.88
N GLY A 74 -17.07 7.87 24.67
CA GLY A 74 -17.16 8.51 23.37
C GLY A 74 -15.80 8.78 22.75
N GLY A 75 -14.82 9.23 23.55
CA GLY A 75 -13.44 9.45 23.12
C GLY A 75 -12.74 8.17 22.66
N VAL A 76 -12.87 7.06 23.40
CA VAL A 76 -12.32 5.75 22.98
C VAL A 76 -12.92 5.29 21.66
N ILE A 77 -14.24 5.39 21.50
CA ILE A 77 -14.94 5.05 20.25
C ILE A 77 -14.45 5.95 19.10
N GLY A 78 -14.32 7.25 19.32
CA GLY A 78 -13.82 8.20 18.33
C GLY A 78 -12.39 7.90 17.89
N LEU A 79 -11.50 7.56 18.82
CA LEU A 79 -10.12 7.17 18.50
C LEU A 79 -10.06 5.87 17.69
N LEU A 80 -10.88 4.87 18.02
CA LEU A 80 -10.96 3.62 17.24
C LEU A 80 -11.58 3.83 15.85
N ALA A 81 -12.56 4.73 15.73
CA ALA A 81 -13.09 5.14 14.45
C ALA A 81 -12.01 5.82 13.59
N LEU A 82 -11.18 6.68 14.20
CA LEU A 82 -10.06 7.32 13.50
C LEU A 82 -9.01 6.28 13.04
N VAL A 83 -8.68 5.29 13.88
CA VAL A 83 -7.82 4.16 13.47
C VAL A 83 -8.42 3.43 12.27
N THR A 84 -9.74 3.24 12.25
CA THR A 84 -10.44 2.58 11.14
C THR A 84 -10.34 3.38 9.85
N VAL A 85 -10.45 4.71 9.92
CA VAL A 85 -10.25 5.60 8.76
C VAL A 85 -8.82 5.50 8.23
N VAL A 86 -7.82 5.54 9.12
CA VAL A 86 -6.41 5.40 8.75
C VAL A 86 -6.17 4.03 8.10
N ALA A 87 -6.71 2.96 8.66
CA ALA A 87 -6.63 1.61 8.11
C ALA A 87 -7.23 1.51 6.71
N ALA A 88 -8.43 2.08 6.51
CA ALA A 88 -9.10 2.09 5.22
C ALA A 88 -8.29 2.86 4.18
N PHE A 89 -7.80 4.05 4.53
CA PHE A 89 -6.97 4.87 3.65
C PHE A 89 -5.67 4.16 3.25
N THR A 90 -4.93 3.60 4.21
CA THR A 90 -3.72 2.81 3.92
C THR A 90 -4.03 1.61 3.04
N SER A 91 -5.14 0.91 3.28
CA SER A 91 -5.55 -0.23 2.46
C SER A 91 -5.80 0.16 1.01
N ILE A 92 -6.46 1.31 0.77
CA ILE A 92 -6.68 1.85 -0.58
C ILE A 92 -5.34 2.15 -1.26
N LEU A 93 -4.39 2.79 -0.57
CA LEU A 93 -3.07 3.10 -1.13
C LEU A 93 -2.30 1.85 -1.54
N ILE A 94 -2.36 0.78 -0.72
CA ILE A 94 -1.73 -0.51 -1.02
C ILE A 94 -2.39 -1.15 -2.24
N VAL A 95 -3.73 -1.15 -2.32
CA VAL A 95 -4.47 -1.71 -3.46
C VAL A 95 -4.12 -0.96 -4.75
N VAL A 96 -4.13 0.38 -4.74
CA VAL A 96 -3.75 1.19 -5.90
C VAL A 96 -2.29 0.95 -6.28
N GLY A 97 -1.39 0.82 -5.30
CA GLY A 97 0.00 0.43 -5.54
C GLY A 97 0.12 -0.92 -6.26
N ALA A 98 -0.61 -1.93 -5.78
CA ALA A 98 -0.64 -3.25 -6.40
C ALA A 98 -1.18 -3.22 -7.85
N LEU A 99 -2.20 -2.40 -8.13
CA LEU A 99 -2.72 -2.19 -9.48
C LEU A 99 -1.67 -1.52 -10.39
N ASN A 100 -1.03 -0.44 -9.93
CA ASN A 100 0.03 0.22 -10.68
C ASN A 100 1.21 -0.74 -10.96
N TRP A 101 1.54 -1.62 -10.01
CA TRP A 101 2.55 -2.65 -10.22
C TRP A 101 2.16 -3.62 -11.35
N LEU A 102 0.89 -4.03 -11.44
CA LEU A 102 0.43 -4.88 -12.54
C LEU A 102 0.62 -4.20 -13.89
N ASP A 103 0.24 -2.93 -13.97
CA ASP A 103 0.33 -2.14 -15.21
C ASP A 103 1.79 -2.00 -15.66
N TYR A 104 2.69 -1.57 -14.76
CA TYR A 104 4.11 -1.48 -15.07
C TYR A 104 4.73 -2.82 -15.44
N ARG A 105 4.30 -3.93 -14.82
CA ARG A 105 4.80 -5.27 -15.16
C ARG A 105 4.27 -5.78 -16.49
N ASN A 106 3.07 -5.38 -16.90
CA ASN A 106 2.54 -5.64 -18.23
C ASN A 106 3.33 -4.86 -19.28
N GLU A 107 3.54 -3.55 -19.07
CA GLU A 107 4.36 -2.72 -19.96
C GLU A 107 5.78 -3.25 -20.10
N GLU A 108 6.39 -3.73 -19.01
CA GLU A 108 7.70 -4.35 -19.06
C GLU A 108 7.71 -5.59 -19.97
N CYS A 109 6.69 -6.45 -19.86
CA CYS A 109 6.56 -7.63 -20.72
C CYS A 109 6.40 -7.23 -22.19
N ASP A 110 5.60 -6.21 -22.48
CA ASP A 110 5.37 -5.71 -23.84
C ASP A 110 6.67 -5.23 -24.49
N ILE A 111 7.49 -4.46 -23.76
CA ILE A 111 8.81 -4.01 -24.25
C ILE A 111 9.76 -5.19 -24.44
N THR A 112 9.81 -6.14 -23.50
CA THR A 112 10.72 -7.29 -23.67
C THR A 112 10.31 -8.20 -24.83
N ASP A 113 9.01 -8.35 -25.08
CA ASP A 113 8.48 -9.13 -26.20
C ASP A 113 8.81 -8.48 -27.55
N GLU A 114 8.77 -7.14 -27.63
CA GLU A 114 9.11 -6.39 -28.85
C GLU A 114 10.63 -6.44 -29.17
N PHE A 115 11.49 -6.28 -28.17
CA PHE A 115 12.93 -6.07 -28.40
C PHE A 115 13.81 -7.31 -28.21
N VAL A 116 13.41 -8.28 -27.38
CA VAL A 116 14.22 -9.50 -27.10
C VAL A 116 13.64 -10.70 -27.84
N GLY A 117 12.32 -10.87 -27.78
CA GLY A 117 11.62 -11.94 -28.46
C GLY A 117 10.34 -12.33 -27.73
N PRO A 118 9.38 -12.92 -28.45
CA PRO A 118 8.06 -13.20 -27.90
C PRO A 118 8.15 -14.19 -26.74
N ALA A 119 7.36 -13.92 -25.70
CA ALA A 119 7.27 -14.72 -24.48
C ALA A 119 8.59 -14.82 -23.69
N PHE A 120 9.49 -13.84 -23.84
CA PHE A 120 10.72 -13.77 -23.04
C PHE A 120 10.40 -13.74 -21.54
N ARG A 121 9.37 -12.99 -21.14
CA ARG A 121 8.88 -12.91 -19.76
C ARG A 121 7.39 -13.21 -19.66
N LYS A 122 7.00 -14.03 -18.68
CA LYS A 122 5.59 -14.35 -18.43
C LYS A 122 4.88 -13.14 -17.80
N ARG A 123 3.72 -12.78 -18.38
CA ARG A 123 2.83 -11.74 -17.83
C ARG A 123 2.39 -12.06 -16.40
N PRO A 124 2.21 -11.04 -15.53
CA PRO A 124 1.68 -11.24 -14.20
C PRO A 124 0.27 -11.84 -14.27
N ARG A 125 0.01 -12.86 -13.44
CA ARG A 125 -1.33 -13.43 -13.28
C ARG A 125 -1.96 -12.84 -12.02
N PRO A 126 -3.00 -11.99 -12.14
CA PRO A 126 -3.59 -11.33 -10.98
C PRO A 126 -4.20 -12.34 -10.00
N GLY A 127 -4.63 -13.51 -10.48
CA GLY A 127 -5.24 -14.56 -9.65
C GLY A 127 -4.30 -15.24 -8.62
N ASN A 128 -3.01 -14.91 -8.59
CA ASN A 128 -2.08 -15.53 -7.63
C ASN A 128 -1.84 -14.67 -6.38
N PHE A 129 -2.92 -14.11 -5.82
CA PHE A 129 -2.91 -13.18 -4.68
C PHE A 129 -2.12 -13.69 -3.46
N LEU A 130 -2.10 -15.01 -3.22
CA LEU A 130 -1.35 -15.64 -2.13
C LEU A 130 0.17 -15.45 -2.21
N ARG A 131 0.71 -15.10 -3.37
CA ARG A 131 2.14 -14.77 -3.52
C ARG A 131 2.47 -13.32 -3.21
N TRP A 132 1.47 -12.46 -3.12
CA TRP A 132 1.65 -11.03 -3.01
C TRP A 132 1.80 -10.67 -1.54
N TYR A 133 2.90 -10.01 -1.20
CA TYR A 133 3.13 -9.59 0.18
C TYR A 133 2.04 -8.59 0.61
N GLU A 134 1.54 -7.78 -0.33
CA GLU A 134 0.45 -6.81 -0.14
C GLU A 134 -0.82 -7.47 0.39
N THR A 135 -1.11 -8.71 -0.03
CA THR A 135 -2.28 -9.46 0.47
C THR A 135 -2.17 -9.72 1.96
N TYR A 136 -0.98 -10.10 2.43
CA TYR A 136 -0.73 -10.33 3.86
C TYR A 136 -0.70 -9.02 4.66
N VAL A 137 -0.24 -7.93 4.05
CA VAL A 137 -0.30 -6.59 4.67
C VAL A 137 -1.74 -6.15 4.86
N LEU A 138 -2.60 -6.30 3.85
CA LEU A 138 -4.02 -5.98 3.94
C LEU A 138 -4.72 -6.87 4.98
N LEU A 139 -4.42 -8.17 5.01
CA LEU A 139 -4.94 -9.07 6.03
C LEU A 139 -4.50 -8.65 7.44
N PHE A 140 -3.24 -8.25 7.62
CA PHE A 140 -2.73 -7.76 8.89
C PHE A 140 -3.50 -6.51 9.36
N ILE A 141 -3.70 -5.52 8.48
CA ILE A 141 -4.47 -4.30 8.78
C ILE A 141 -5.92 -4.64 9.16
N LEU A 142 -6.55 -5.57 8.43
CA LEU A 142 -7.92 -5.99 8.71
C LEU A 142 -8.03 -6.67 10.08
N VAL A 143 -7.18 -7.65 10.34
CA VAL A 143 -7.19 -8.43 11.59
C VAL A 143 -6.87 -7.53 12.78
N SER A 144 -5.92 -6.60 12.65
CA SER A 144 -5.56 -5.70 13.74
C SER A 144 -6.72 -4.76 14.09
N VAL A 145 -7.42 -4.17 13.11
CA VAL A 145 -8.59 -3.31 13.36
C VAL A 145 -9.72 -4.09 14.03
N ILE A 146 -10.04 -5.29 13.54
CA ILE A 146 -11.06 -6.16 14.15
C ILE A 146 -10.69 -6.45 15.61
N THR A 147 -9.43 -6.81 15.85
CA THR A 147 -8.94 -7.12 17.20
C THR A 147 -9.04 -5.92 18.13
N MET A 148 -8.68 -4.72 17.68
CA MET A 148 -8.80 -3.49 18.48
C MET A 148 -10.25 -3.20 18.87
N TRP A 149 -11.17 -3.32 17.91
CA TRP A 149 -12.60 -3.13 18.18
C TRP A 149 -13.15 -4.19 19.14
N LEU A 150 -12.78 -5.46 18.96
CA LEU A 150 -13.19 -6.54 19.88
C LEU A 150 -12.68 -6.30 21.29
N ILE A 151 -11.41 -5.93 21.45
CA ILE A 151 -10.83 -5.62 22.76
C ILE A 151 -11.58 -4.46 23.41
N ALA A 152 -11.83 -3.39 22.66
CA ALA A 152 -12.53 -2.23 23.17
C ALA A 152 -13.97 -2.56 23.59
N ALA A 153 -14.72 -3.26 22.73
CA ALA A 153 -16.11 -3.60 22.96
C ALA A 153 -16.30 -4.58 24.12
N LEU A 154 -15.40 -5.56 24.27
CA LEU A 154 -15.52 -6.61 25.28
C LEU A 154 -14.92 -6.22 26.62
N PHE A 155 -13.86 -5.40 26.64
CA PHE A 155 -13.11 -5.11 27.87
C PHE A 155 -13.14 -3.63 28.27
N LEU A 156 -12.81 -2.70 27.38
CA LEU A 156 -12.66 -1.28 27.76
C LEU A 156 -14.02 -0.63 28.01
N LEU A 157 -14.90 -0.61 27.01
CA LEU A 157 -16.17 0.12 27.08
C LEU A 157 -17.09 -0.38 28.22
N PRO A 158 -17.21 -1.70 28.51
CA PRO A 158 -18.01 -2.17 29.64
C PRO A 158 -17.44 -1.81 31.02
N ALA A 159 -16.13 -1.60 31.11
CA ALA A 159 -15.42 -1.24 32.34
C ALA A 159 -15.46 0.28 32.64
N MET A 160 -15.83 1.11 31.66
CA MET A 160 -16.02 2.56 31.84
C MET A 160 -17.45 2.83 32.34
N ARG A 161 -17.62 2.80 33.66
CA ARG A 161 -18.87 3.11 34.37
C ARG A 161 -18.70 4.30 35.29
#